data_AF-A0A139X8G0-F1
#
_entry.id   AF-A0A139X8G0-F1
#
_cell.length_a   1.000
_cell.length_b   1.000
_cell.length_c   1.000
_cell.angle_alpha   90.00
_cell.angle_beta   90.00
_cell.angle_gamma   90.00
#
_symmetry.space_group_name_H-M   'P 1'
#
loop_
_entity.id
_entity.type
_entity.pdbx_description
1 polymer ?
#
loop_
_entity_poly.entity_id
_entity_poly.type
_entity_poly.pdbx_seq_one_letter_code
_entity_poly.pdbx_strand_id
1 'polypeptide(L)'
;MKLDSAPLNLSHLSEAESQLEVKQDKDYRSVTALVEIPPSLVVNEPPKPQKAMVIFTTTFVTIFLAEIGDKTQLSTLLISAESQSPWVVFLGSASALVMTSLLGVLLGSWMASRLSPKTIEKASGIMLLFISIMLFWDLLIQ
;
A
#
# COMPACT_ATOMS: atom_id res chain seq x y z
N MET A 1 20.24 -57.09 26.03
CA MET A 1 19.07 -57.52 25.24
C MET A 1 19.32 -57.10 23.81
N LYS A 2 19.43 -58.07 22.89
CA LYS A 2 19.63 -57.88 21.44
C LYS A 2 18.32 -57.33 20.83
N LEU A 3 18.37 -56.23 20.10
CA LEU A 3 17.28 -55.83 19.21
C LEU A 3 17.58 -56.41 17.83
N ASP A 4 16.65 -57.24 17.38
CA ASP A 4 16.66 -58.02 16.16
C ASP A 4 16.62 -57.10 14.93
N SER A 5 17.67 -57.14 14.11
CA SER A 5 17.79 -56.38 12.87
C SER A 5 17.07 -57.12 11.74
N ALA A 6 15.74 -57.05 11.69
CA ALA A 6 14.98 -57.56 10.55
C ALA A 6 15.22 -56.68 9.30
N PRO A 7 15.54 -57.24 8.12
CA PRO A 7 15.75 -56.45 6.91
C PRO A 7 14.40 -55.88 6.41
N LEU A 8 14.31 -54.55 6.40
CA LEU A 8 13.19 -53.78 5.87
C LEU A 8 13.07 -54.04 4.36
N ASN A 9 12.07 -54.82 3.96
CA ASN A 9 11.81 -55.17 2.56
C ASN A 9 11.05 -54.01 1.87
N LEU A 10 11.74 -53.30 0.98
CA LEU A 10 11.23 -52.08 0.32
C LEU A 10 10.50 -52.35 -1.02
N SER A 11 10.29 -53.62 -1.39
CA SER A 11 9.60 -53.97 -2.64
C SER A 11 8.14 -53.48 -2.69
N HIS A 12 7.50 -53.37 -1.52
CA HIS A 12 6.12 -52.91 -1.37
C HIS A 12 5.97 -51.39 -1.57
N LEU A 13 7.05 -50.62 -1.44
CA LEU A 13 7.02 -49.17 -1.68
C LEU A 13 7.07 -48.85 -3.18
N SER A 14 7.74 -49.68 -3.98
CA SER A 14 7.81 -49.54 -5.43
C SER A 14 6.44 -49.76 -6.10
N GLU A 15 5.67 -50.75 -5.61
CA GLU A 15 4.30 -50.99 -6.11
C GLU A 15 3.33 -49.88 -5.67
N ALA A 16 3.49 -49.33 -4.46
CA ALA A 16 2.68 -48.23 -3.95
C ALA A 16 2.91 -46.92 -4.72
N GLU A 17 4.15 -46.62 -5.11
CA GLU A 17 4.49 -45.42 -5.90
C GLU A 17 3.92 -45.51 -7.33
N SER A 18 3.96 -46.69 -7.96
CA SER A 18 3.39 -46.89 -9.30
C SER A 18 1.87 -46.69 -9.37
N GLN A 19 1.16 -46.97 -8.26
CA GLN A 19 -0.30 -46.79 -8.15
C GLN A 19 -0.69 -45.36 -7.78
N LEU A 20 0.19 -44.63 -7.09
CA LEU A 20 -0.05 -43.21 -6.77
C LEU A 20 0.08 -42.34 -8.01
N GLU A 21 1.03 -42.61 -8.90
CA GLU A 21 1.27 -41.76 -10.08
C GLU A 21 0.14 -41.88 -11.13
N VAL A 22 -0.49 -43.05 -11.27
CA VAL A 22 -1.55 -43.29 -12.27
C VAL A 22 -2.91 -42.72 -11.85
N LYS A 23 -3.17 -42.51 -10.55
CA LYS A 23 -4.46 -42.01 -10.04
C LYS A 23 -4.50 -40.49 -9.84
N GLN A 24 -3.32 -39.89 -9.64
CA GLN A 24 -3.11 -38.45 -9.47
C GLN A 24 -3.55 -37.71 -10.77
N ASP A 25 -2.95 -38.01 -11.91
CA ASP A 25 -3.09 -37.23 -13.17
C ASP A 25 -4.53 -37.16 -13.74
N LYS A 26 -5.29 -38.25 -13.63
CA LYS A 26 -6.64 -38.33 -14.20
C LYS A 26 -7.67 -37.49 -13.45
N ASP A 27 -7.46 -37.28 -12.14
CA ASP A 27 -8.36 -36.51 -11.30
C ASP A 27 -8.11 -34.99 -11.47
N TYR A 28 -6.85 -34.56 -11.49
CA TYR A 28 -6.49 -33.14 -11.69
C TYR A 28 -6.94 -32.60 -13.04
N ARG A 29 -6.81 -33.38 -14.12
CA ARG A 29 -7.30 -33.00 -15.46
C ARG A 29 -8.83 -32.87 -15.52
N SER A 30 -9.55 -33.68 -14.75
CA SER A 30 -11.02 -33.64 -14.67
C SER A 30 -11.51 -32.44 -13.84
N VAL A 31 -10.83 -32.15 -12.73
CA VAL A 31 -11.10 -30.98 -11.88
C VAL A 31 -10.75 -29.68 -12.60
N THR A 32 -9.66 -29.65 -13.39
CA THR A 32 -9.23 -28.45 -14.12
C THR A 32 -10.15 -28.13 -15.30
N ALA A 33 -10.71 -29.14 -15.99
CA ALA A 33 -11.63 -28.94 -17.10
C ALA A 33 -13.05 -28.48 -16.65
N LEU A 34 -13.45 -28.78 -15.40
CA LEU A 34 -14.70 -28.25 -14.81
C LEU A 34 -14.50 -26.92 -14.07
N VAL A 35 -13.25 -26.47 -13.90
CA VAL A 35 -12.86 -25.18 -13.29
C VAL A 35 -12.36 -24.23 -14.40
N GLU A 36 -13.06 -24.19 -15.52
CA GLU A 36 -13.02 -23.00 -16.36
C GLU A 36 -13.88 -21.95 -15.63
N ILE A 37 -13.23 -21.14 -14.79
CA ILE A 37 -13.91 -20.13 -13.97
C ILE A 37 -14.64 -19.19 -14.93
N PRO A 38 -15.99 -19.22 -15.02
CA PRO A 38 -16.69 -18.26 -15.85
C PRO A 38 -16.37 -16.86 -15.31
N PRO A 39 -16.20 -15.83 -16.17
CA PRO A 39 -15.82 -14.48 -15.75
C PRO A 39 -16.80 -13.85 -14.72
N SER A 40 -17.94 -14.49 -14.47
CA SER A 40 -18.92 -14.15 -13.43
C SER A 40 -18.57 -14.64 -12.01
N LEU A 41 -17.60 -15.55 -11.82
CA LEU A 41 -17.13 -16.02 -10.51
C LEU A 41 -15.85 -15.33 -10.02
N VAL A 42 -15.38 -14.29 -10.72
CA VAL A 42 -14.51 -13.29 -10.10
C VAL A 42 -15.37 -12.57 -9.06
N VAL A 43 -15.41 -13.14 -7.86
CA VAL A 43 -15.96 -12.51 -6.67
C VAL A 43 -15.14 -11.24 -6.46
N ASN A 44 -15.66 -10.12 -6.98
CA ASN A 44 -15.27 -8.81 -6.51
C ASN A 44 -15.76 -8.76 -5.07
N GLU A 45 -14.94 -9.24 -4.12
CA GLU A 45 -15.29 -9.16 -2.72
C GLU A 45 -15.64 -7.69 -2.43
N PRO A 46 -16.85 -7.38 -1.96
CA PRO A 46 -17.19 -6.01 -1.62
C PRO A 46 -16.19 -5.54 -0.57
N PRO A 47 -15.63 -4.32 -0.69
CA PRO A 47 -14.62 -3.83 0.23
C PRO A 47 -15.14 -3.97 1.66
N LYS A 48 -14.48 -4.82 2.45
CA LYS A 48 -14.89 -5.12 3.82
C LYS A 48 -14.98 -3.80 4.57
N PRO A 49 -16.11 -3.49 5.24
CA PRO A 49 -16.27 -2.21 5.93
C PRO A 49 -15.20 -2.10 7.03
N GLN A 50 -14.15 -1.33 6.74
CA GLN A 50 -13.08 -1.07 7.69
C GLN A 50 -13.65 -0.19 8.79
N LYS A 51 -13.38 -0.57 10.05
CA LYS A 51 -13.80 0.23 11.20
C LYS A 51 -13.20 1.63 11.06
N ALA A 52 -14.00 2.67 11.31
CA ALA A 52 -13.55 4.06 11.21
C ALA A 52 -12.26 4.34 12.01
N MET A 53 -12.10 3.68 13.16
CA MET A 53 -10.86 3.75 13.96
C MET A 53 -9.63 3.23 13.21
N VAL A 54 -9.76 2.17 12.41
CA VAL A 54 -8.65 1.64 11.61
C VAL A 54 -8.24 2.67 10.58
N ILE A 55 -9.20 3.23 9.84
CA ILE A 55 -8.93 4.28 8.84
C ILE A 55 -8.27 5.50 9.49
N PHE A 56 -8.81 5.96 10.62
CA PHE A 56 -8.24 7.09 11.34
C PHE A 56 -6.80 6.81 11.78
N THR A 57 -6.53 5.68 12.44
CA THR A 57 -5.19 5.36 12.94
C THR A 57 -4.20 5.13 11.81
N THR A 58 -4.56 4.44 10.73
CA THR A 58 -3.65 4.21 9.60
C THR A 58 -3.34 5.51 8.89
N THR A 59 -4.36 6.31 8.56
CA THR A 59 -4.15 7.61 7.90
C THR A 59 -3.36 8.57 8.78
N PHE A 60 -3.66 8.65 10.08
CA PHE A 60 -2.91 9.48 11.02
C PHE A 60 -1.44 9.08 11.09
N VAL A 61 -1.15 7.79 11.31
CA VAL A 61 0.24 7.30 11.42
C VAL A 61 0.99 7.52 10.11
N THR A 62 0.38 7.23 8.96
CA THR A 62 1.02 7.42 7.64
C THR A 62 1.34 8.89 7.39
N ILE A 63 0.38 9.81 7.62
CA ILE A 63 0.61 11.25 7.41
C ILE A 63 1.61 11.78 8.43
N PHE A 64 1.48 11.40 9.70
CA PHE A 64 2.38 11.82 10.76
C PHE A 64 3.82 11.44 10.44
N LEU A 65 4.09 10.18 10.09
CA LEU A 65 5.44 9.73 9.68
C LEU A 65 5.95 10.46 8.43
N ALA A 66 5.07 10.72 7.46
CA ALA A 66 5.44 11.46 6.25
C ALA A 66 5.79 12.93 6.54
N GLU A 67 5.22 13.51 7.59
CA GLU A 67 5.45 14.92 7.97
C GLU A 67 6.49 15.13 9.07
N ILE A 68 6.95 14.10 9.79
CA ILE A 68 7.97 14.28 10.84
C ILE A 68 9.22 14.94 10.27
N GLY A 69 9.54 16.13 10.78
CA GLY A 69 10.72 16.88 10.37
C GLY A 69 10.56 17.67 9.08
N ASP A 70 9.32 17.91 8.64
CA ASP A 70 9.08 18.83 7.52
C ASP A 70 9.57 20.25 7.85
N LYS A 71 10.04 20.96 6.83
CA LYS A 71 10.50 22.36 6.92
C LYS A 71 9.42 23.27 7.48
N THR A 72 8.14 22.97 7.22
CA THR A 72 7.01 23.73 7.77
C THR A 72 6.93 23.61 9.29
N GLN A 73 7.29 22.47 9.87
CA GLN A 73 7.32 22.28 11.34
C GLN A 73 8.43 23.08 11.99
N LEU A 74 9.63 23.09 11.40
CA LEU A 74 10.75 23.93 11.87
C LEU A 74 10.45 25.42 11.73
N SER A 75 9.85 25.84 10.61
CA SER A 75 9.43 27.24 10.42
C SER A 75 8.39 27.65 11.46
N THR A 76 7.38 26.82 11.73
CA THR A 76 6.36 27.07 12.75
C THR A 76 6.98 27.14 14.15
N LEU A 77 7.94 26.25 14.46
CA LEU A 77 8.65 26.25 15.74
C LEU A 77 9.50 27.51 15.91
N LEU A 78 10.20 27.97 14.89
CA LEU A 78 10.98 29.21 14.91
C LEU A 78 10.08 30.43 15.10
N ILE A 79 8.97 30.51 14.36
CA ILE A 79 7.98 31.58 14.50
C ILE A 79 7.35 31.55 15.91
N SER A 80 7.10 30.36 16.46
CA SER A 80 6.59 30.21 17.82
C SER A 80 7.62 30.59 18.87
N ALA A 81 8.92 30.38 18.61
CA ALA A 81 10.00 30.72 19.52
C ALA A 81 10.27 32.23 19.58
N GLU A 82 10.10 32.94 18.46
CA GLU A 82 10.23 34.40 18.41
C GLU A 82 8.94 35.17 18.80
N SER A 83 7.79 34.49 18.79
CA SER A 83 6.51 35.14 19.10
C SER A 83 6.29 35.33 20.60
N GLN A 84 5.85 36.52 20.99
CA GLN A 84 5.42 36.86 22.35
C GLN A 84 4.15 36.07 22.77
N SER A 85 3.43 35.46 21.83
CA SER A 85 2.24 34.66 22.08
C SER A 85 2.25 33.35 21.27
N PRO A 86 2.77 32.24 21.83
CA PRO A 86 2.87 30.95 21.13
C PRO A 86 1.50 30.36 20.77
N TRP A 87 0.46 30.67 21.53
CA TRP A 87 -0.91 30.22 21.26
C TRP A 87 -1.49 30.78 19.95
N VAL A 88 -1.14 32.03 19.61
CA VAL A 88 -1.59 32.65 18.34
C VAL A 88 -0.91 31.98 17.15
N VAL A 89 0.38 31.66 17.28
CA VAL A 89 1.12 30.94 16.23
C VAL A 89 0.55 29.53 16.03
N PHE A 90 0.25 28.82 17.13
CA PHE A 90 -0.38 27.50 17.07
C PHE A 90 -1.74 27.54 16.36
N LEU A 91 -2.63 28.46 16.74
CA LEU A 91 -3.94 28.57 16.10
C LEU A 91 -3.83 29.00 14.64
N GLY A 92 -2.90 29.91 14.33
CA GLY A 92 -2.59 30.33 12.97
C GLY A 92 -2.14 29.17 12.09
N SER A 93 -1.10 28.44 12.50
CA SER A 93 -0.57 27.31 11.74
C SER A 93 -1.55 26.14 11.65
N ALA A 94 -2.27 25.82 12.74
CA ALA A 94 -3.28 24.77 12.74
C ALA A 94 -4.45 25.11 11.79
N SER A 95 -4.94 26.35 11.81
CA SER A 95 -6.00 26.78 10.90
C SER A 95 -5.54 26.80 9.44
N ALA A 96 -4.30 27.23 9.17
CA ALA A 96 -3.71 27.21 7.84
C ALA A 96 -3.57 25.79 7.30
N LEU A 97 -3.15 24.84 8.13
CA LEU A 97 -3.05 23.42 7.76
C LEU A 97 -4.42 22.86 7.40
N VAL A 98 -5.41 23.03 8.27
CA VAL A 98 -6.79 22.56 8.04
C VAL A 98 -7.36 23.16 6.75
N MET A 99 -7.18 24.46 6.54
CA MET A 99 -7.65 25.16 5.34
C MET A 99 -6.96 24.64 4.07
N THR A 100 -5.65 24.43 4.12
CA THR A 100 -4.87 23.91 2.98
C THR A 100 -5.27 22.47 2.66
N SER A 101 -5.43 21.61 3.67
CA SER A 101 -5.91 20.23 3.47
C SER A 101 -7.32 20.20 2.88
N LEU A 102 -8.23 21.07 3.36
CA LEU A 102 -9.59 21.17 2.85
C LEU A 102 -9.60 21.58 1.37
N LEU A 103 -8.82 22.60 1.02
CA LEU A 103 -8.66 23.04 -0.37
C LEU A 103 -8.05 21.92 -1.23
N GLY A 104 -7.05 21.21 -0.73
CA GLY A 104 -6.44 20.07 -1.42
C GLY A 104 -7.44 18.95 -1.72
N VAL A 105 -8.30 18.60 -0.76
CA VAL A 105 -9.35 17.59 -0.95
C VAL A 105 -10.42 18.06 -1.93
N LEU A 106 -10.86 19.31 -1.84
CA LEU A 106 -11.85 19.90 -2.76
C LEU A 106 -11.32 19.92 -4.20
N LEU A 107 -10.12 20.45 -4.41
CA LEU A 107 -9.48 20.49 -5.74
C LEU A 107 -9.19 19.08 -6.25
N GLY A 108 -8.66 18.20 -5.41
CA GLY A 108 -8.36 16.81 -5.76
C GLY A 108 -9.62 16.04 -6.18
N SER A 109 -10.71 16.18 -5.43
CA SER A 109 -12.00 15.57 -5.77
C SER A 109 -12.57 16.12 -7.08
N TRP A 110 -12.50 17.44 -7.26
CA TRP A 110 -12.94 18.08 -8.50
C TRP A 110 -12.12 17.59 -9.71
N MET A 111 -10.80 17.52 -9.60
CA MET A 111 -9.93 17.00 -10.65
C MET A 111 -10.20 15.52 -10.94
N ALA A 112 -10.36 14.69 -9.90
CA ALA A 112 -10.68 13.27 -10.04
C ALA A 112 -12.04 13.02 -10.72
N SER A 113 -13.00 13.94 -10.56
CA SER A 113 -14.30 13.85 -11.24
C SER A 113 -14.26 14.19 -12.73
N ARG A 114 -13.27 14.97 -13.18
CA ARG A 114 -13.18 15.49 -14.55
C ARG A 114 -12.10 14.81 -15.39
N LEU A 115 -11.06 14.27 -14.76
CA LEU A 115 -9.87 13.73 -15.43
C LEU A 115 -9.79 12.21 -15.27
N SER A 116 -9.37 11.54 -16.34
CA SER A 116 -9.09 10.10 -16.30
C SER A 116 -7.94 9.81 -15.31
N PRO A 117 -8.00 8.71 -14.52
CA PRO A 117 -6.94 8.34 -13.59
C PRO A 117 -5.54 8.29 -14.23
N LYS A 118 -5.48 7.81 -15.49
CA LYS A 118 -4.22 7.73 -16.26
C LYS A 118 -3.60 9.10 -16.53
N THR A 119 -4.42 10.12 -16.69
CA THR A 119 -3.95 11.50 -16.92
C THR A 119 -3.38 12.08 -15.63
N ILE A 120 -4.04 11.85 -14.49
CA ILE A 120 -3.59 12.33 -13.18
C ILE A 120 -2.24 11.69 -12.82
N GLU A 121 -2.10 10.38 -13.01
CA GLU A 121 -0.86 9.64 -12.74
C GLU A 121 0.32 10.13 -13.58
N LYS A 122 0.11 10.30 -14.90
CA LYS A 122 1.14 10.87 -15.78
C LYS A 122 1.50 12.29 -15.40
N ALA A 123 0.51 13.13 -15.08
CA ALA A 123 0.73 14.51 -14.69
C ALA A 123 1.54 14.59 -13.38
N SER A 124 1.20 13.79 -12.36
CA SER A 124 1.95 13.75 -11.11
C SER A 124 3.39 13.28 -11.33
N GLY A 125 3.62 12.27 -12.16
CA GLY A 125 4.96 11.79 -12.49
C GLY A 125 5.81 12.85 -13.19
N ILE A 126 5.24 13.55 -14.17
CA ILE A 126 5.93 14.65 -14.88
C ILE A 126 6.25 15.79 -13.93
N MET A 127 5.31 16.16 -13.06
CA MET A 127 5.49 17.26 -12.10
C MET A 127 6.56 16.92 -11.07
N LEU A 128 6.59 15.66 -10.58
CA LEU A 128 7.63 15.18 -9.69
C LEU A 128 9.01 15.18 -10.35
N LEU A 129 9.11 14.71 -11.61
CA LEU A 129 10.36 14.73 -12.37
C LEU A 129 10.86 16.17 -12.59
N PHE A 130 9.95 17.09 -12.92
CA PHE A 130 10.27 18.50 -13.08
C PHE A 130 10.85 19.10 -11.79
N ILE A 131 10.17 18.90 -10.65
CA ILE A 131 10.65 19.37 -9.34
C ILE A 131 12.01 18.74 -9.00
N SER A 132 12.19 17.45 -9.29
CA SER A 132 13.45 16.74 -9.03
C SER A 132 14.61 17.32 -9.85
N ILE A 133 14.40 17.61 -11.13
CA ILE A 133 15.42 18.21 -11.99
C ILE A 133 15.75 19.62 -11.52
N MET A 134 14.72 20.41 -11.18
CA MET A 134 14.88 21.77 -10.68
C MET A 134 15.72 21.80 -9.39
N LEU A 135 15.38 20.96 -8.41
CA LEU A 135 16.14 20.84 -7.15
C LEU A 135 17.57 20.36 -7.38
N PHE A 136 17.78 19.42 -8.30
CA PHE A 136 19.11 18.92 -8.63
C PHE A 136 19.98 20.01 -9.27
N TRP A 137 19.38 20.83 -10.13
CA TRP A 137 20.06 21.95 -10.78
C TRP A 137 20.42 23.06 -9.78
N ASP A 138 19.49 23.41 -8.89
CA ASP A 138 19.75 24.36 -7.80
C ASP A 138 20.89 23.89 -6.90
N LEU A 139 20.97 22.58 -6.62
CA LEU A 139 22.05 21.98 -5.83
C LEU A 139 23.41 22.03 -6.55
N LEU A 140 23.45 21.94 -7.88
CA LEU A 140 24.70 21.96 -8.65
C LEU A 140 25.31 23.36 -8.78
N ILE A 141 24.50 24.40 -8.70
CA ILE A 141 24.90 25.80 -8.88
C ILE A 141 25.27 26.49 -7.56
N GLN A 142 24.79 25.94 -6.44
CA GLN A 142 25.03 26.45 -5.10
C GLN A 142 26.35 25.92 -4.52
#